data_AF-A0A521PUH3-F1
#
_entry.id   AF-A0A521PUH3-F1
#
_cell.length_a   1.000
_cell.length_b   1.000
_cell.length_c   1.000
_cell.angle_alpha   90.00
_cell.angle_beta   90.00
_cell.angle_gamma   90.00
#
_symmetry.space_group_name_H-M   'P 1'
#
loop_
_entity.id
_entity.type
_entity.pdbx_description
1 polymer ?
#
loop_
_entity_poly.entity_id
_entity_poly.type
_entity_poly.pdbx_seq_one_letter_code
_entity_poly.pdbx_strand_id
1 'polypeptide(L)'
;MSSGVLFVHNNFPGQFADLAQVLLARGVPCAAIGQGHSPGLAGVRIARYGLPRGTTPGIFPLAVRAEADLIRASSAFRAAQALKEAGWDPAVIVGHPGWGEMTFLADVFPDARTVAFAEFYYHGRGYDVGFDPEFQPFDQDAVLRADAKNGMMAIAYANADAIVAPTPFQAASLPRRFRDATRIFHEGVDIEAIRPAPAQPFELPDGRVLAPGAPVITHVNNHMEPLRGLHTVARALPRLLAEVPDAHAIFIGDPNKKPYGGSPPEGMTWQEVCFRGVDYDPARVHFLGQVPHARMLAALRLGVVHTYYTYPFVLSWSLSEAMASGCYVIGSDTPPVRDAIQDGVNGRLLPFFDHDALAGALIDACRNPEAKAPLRAAARATAEAMFSRAKGREAWLSLLRELGVAIAPA
;
A
#
# COMPACT_ATOMS: atom_id res chain seq x y z
N MET A 1 5.41 34.14 -12.50
CA MET A 1 4.77 33.07 -13.29
C MET A 1 4.92 31.80 -12.47
N SER A 2 3.82 31.26 -11.95
CA SER A 2 3.82 29.98 -11.23
C SER A 2 4.32 28.89 -12.19
N SER A 3 5.30 28.09 -11.78
CA SER A 3 6.06 27.33 -12.78
C SER A 3 6.40 25.91 -12.37
N GLY A 4 5.69 25.28 -11.43
CA GLY A 4 6.04 23.93 -11.02
C GLY A 4 5.02 23.19 -10.18
N VAL A 5 5.41 22.00 -9.75
CA VAL A 5 4.60 21.12 -8.91
C VAL A 5 5.21 21.04 -7.51
N LEU A 6 4.40 21.25 -6.49
CA LEU A 6 4.76 21.02 -5.08
C LEU A 6 4.19 19.68 -4.62
N PHE A 7 5.05 18.75 -4.24
CA PHE A 7 4.65 17.47 -3.66
C PHE A 7 4.56 17.54 -2.14
N VAL A 8 3.54 16.90 -1.55
CA VAL A 8 3.33 16.91 -0.09
C VAL A 8 3.14 15.50 0.43
N HIS A 9 4.13 14.99 1.16
CA HIS A 9 4.09 13.67 1.78
C HIS A 9 5.08 13.59 2.95
N ASN A 10 4.66 13.13 4.13
CA ASN A 10 5.55 13.05 5.32
C ASN A 10 6.84 12.26 5.04
N ASN A 11 6.74 11.20 4.25
CA ASN A 11 7.83 10.36 3.78
C ASN A 11 8.14 10.53 2.28
N PHE A 12 8.07 11.75 1.73
CA PHE A 12 8.37 12.02 0.32
C PHE A 12 9.70 11.35 -0.12
N PRO A 13 9.75 10.61 -1.24
CA PRO A 13 8.80 10.69 -2.35
C PRO A 13 7.54 9.84 -2.26
N GLY A 14 7.43 8.89 -1.32
CA GLY A 14 6.24 8.02 -1.20
C GLY A 14 5.81 7.44 -2.55
N GLN A 15 4.49 7.46 -2.83
CA GLN A 15 3.96 7.07 -4.14
C GLN A 15 4.24 8.05 -5.30
N PHE A 16 4.81 9.22 -5.04
CA PHE A 16 5.03 10.26 -6.06
C PHE A 16 6.41 10.20 -6.74
N ALA A 17 7.23 9.19 -6.41
CA ALA A 17 8.62 9.14 -6.88
C ALA A 17 8.74 9.13 -8.42
N ASP A 18 7.98 8.28 -9.09
CA ASP A 18 8.00 8.19 -10.56
C ASP A 18 7.51 9.49 -11.21
N LEU A 19 6.38 10.02 -10.74
CA LEU A 19 5.81 11.24 -11.29
C LEU A 19 6.78 12.42 -11.16
N ALA A 20 7.40 12.61 -10.00
CA ALA A 20 8.38 13.66 -9.78
C ALA A 20 9.62 13.50 -10.68
N GLN A 21 10.14 12.28 -10.86
CA GLN A 21 11.27 12.02 -11.76
C GLN A 21 10.94 12.37 -13.22
N VAL A 22 9.73 11.99 -13.67
CA VAL A 22 9.27 12.26 -15.04
C VAL A 22 9.08 13.75 -15.29
N LEU A 23 8.50 14.48 -14.34
CA LEU A 23 8.33 15.93 -14.44
C LEU A 23 9.69 16.64 -14.55
N LEU A 24 10.64 16.27 -13.69
CA LEU A 24 12.01 16.81 -13.74
C LEU A 24 12.68 16.51 -15.09
N ALA A 25 12.54 15.29 -15.60
CA ALA A 25 13.10 14.90 -16.90
C ALA A 25 12.50 15.70 -18.06
N ARG A 26 11.26 16.20 -17.91
CA ARG A 26 10.60 17.10 -18.88
C ARG A 26 10.80 18.58 -18.59
N GLY A 27 11.73 18.93 -17.70
CA GLY A 27 12.06 20.31 -17.36
C GLY A 27 10.98 21.03 -16.55
N VAL A 28 10.03 20.30 -15.95
CA VAL A 28 9.04 20.89 -15.04
C VAL A 28 9.67 21.00 -13.64
N PRO A 29 9.84 22.22 -13.09
CA PRO A 29 10.32 22.42 -11.74
C PRO A 29 9.47 21.67 -10.71
N CYS A 30 10.13 21.00 -9.77
CA CYS A 30 9.47 20.32 -8.66
C CYS A 30 10.08 20.73 -7.32
N ALA A 31 9.21 20.92 -6.34
CA ALA A 31 9.58 21.02 -4.93
C ALA A 31 8.76 20.03 -4.10
N ALA A 32 9.17 19.80 -2.86
CA ALA A 32 8.46 18.93 -1.93
C ALA A 32 8.44 19.48 -0.50
N ILE A 33 7.39 19.13 0.24
CA ILE A 33 7.32 19.24 1.69
C ILE A 33 7.27 17.82 2.27
N GLY A 34 8.15 17.54 3.23
CA GLY A 34 8.19 16.27 3.95
C GLY A 34 8.66 16.44 5.38
N GLN A 35 8.48 15.40 6.20
CA GLN A 35 8.95 15.41 7.57
C GLN A 35 10.48 15.21 7.62
N GLY A 36 11.12 15.49 8.76
CA GLY A 36 12.57 15.39 8.94
C GLY A 36 13.21 14.10 8.45
N HIS A 37 12.52 12.96 8.54
CA HIS A 37 13.02 11.65 8.12
C HIS A 37 12.79 11.32 6.63
N SER A 38 12.08 12.15 5.87
CA SER A 38 11.79 11.82 4.47
C SER A 38 13.11 11.65 3.70
N PRO A 39 13.24 10.69 2.78
CA PRO A 39 14.49 10.52 2.03
C PRO A 39 14.73 11.64 1.00
N GLY A 40 13.67 12.30 0.50
CA GLY A 40 13.79 13.27 -0.59
C GLY A 40 13.98 12.60 -1.95
N LEU A 41 14.19 13.40 -3.00
CA LEU A 41 14.44 12.91 -4.35
C LEU A 41 15.46 13.82 -5.03
N ALA A 42 16.47 13.21 -5.68
CA ALA A 42 17.49 13.98 -6.40
C ALA A 42 16.85 14.89 -7.45
N GLY A 43 17.29 16.16 -7.49
CA GLY A 43 16.72 17.19 -8.37
C GLY A 43 15.44 17.86 -7.86
N VAL A 44 14.80 17.36 -6.79
CA VAL A 44 13.65 18.01 -6.15
C VAL A 44 14.12 18.82 -4.93
N ARG A 45 13.81 20.12 -4.90
CA ARG A 45 14.02 20.95 -3.71
C ARG A 45 13.06 20.50 -2.61
N ILE A 46 13.56 20.08 -1.46
CA ILE A 46 12.70 19.66 -0.33
C ILE A 46 12.79 20.61 0.86
N ALA A 47 11.63 21.04 1.37
CA ALA A 47 11.50 21.69 2.66
C ALA A 47 11.08 20.67 3.71
N ARG A 48 11.94 20.48 4.71
CA ARG A 48 11.72 19.53 5.79
C ARG A 48 11.15 20.22 7.02
N TYR A 49 10.11 19.64 7.62
CA TYR A 49 9.61 20.10 8.90
C TYR A 49 9.90 19.11 10.03
N GLY A 50 10.14 19.64 11.23
CA GLY A 50 10.13 18.90 12.48
C GLY A 50 8.77 18.99 13.16
N LEU A 51 8.51 18.10 14.11
CA LEU A 51 7.34 18.21 14.99
C LEU A 51 7.74 18.97 16.25
N PRO A 52 7.15 20.14 16.55
CA PRO A 52 7.51 20.91 17.74
C PRO A 52 7.03 20.25 19.04
N ARG A 53 6.02 19.37 18.95
CA ARG A 53 5.42 18.64 20.07
C ARG A 53 4.70 17.38 19.60
N GLY A 54 4.45 16.46 20.53
CA GLY A 54 3.45 15.41 20.37
C GLY A 54 2.04 15.90 20.66
N THR A 55 1.06 15.00 20.54
CA THR A 55 -0.31 15.24 21.02
C THR A 55 -0.33 15.45 22.53
N THR A 56 -1.24 16.29 22.99
CA THR A 56 -1.40 16.63 24.41
C THR A 56 -1.80 15.40 25.22
N PRO A 57 -1.06 15.03 26.27
CA PRO A 57 -1.44 13.93 27.15
C PRO A 57 -2.84 14.17 27.74
N GLY A 58 -3.73 13.17 27.65
CA GLY A 58 -5.09 13.26 28.19
C GLY A 58 -6.07 14.13 27.40
N ILE A 59 -5.73 14.57 26.18
CA ILE A 59 -6.72 15.23 25.29
C ILE A 59 -7.93 14.33 25.05
N PHE A 60 -9.09 14.92 24.76
CA PHE A 60 -10.30 14.20 24.36
C PHE A 60 -9.97 13.11 23.33
N PRO A 61 -10.27 11.81 23.59
CA PRO A 61 -9.76 10.70 22.79
C PRO A 61 -10.04 10.79 21.28
N LEU A 62 -11.20 11.29 20.88
CA LEU A 62 -11.55 11.46 19.47
C LEU A 62 -10.76 12.60 18.78
N ALA A 63 -10.26 13.56 19.56
CA ALA A 63 -9.47 14.68 19.05
C ALA A 63 -7.97 14.37 18.93
N VAL A 64 -7.47 13.24 19.47
CA VAL A 64 -6.04 12.87 19.42
C VAL A 64 -5.52 12.91 17.98
N ARG A 65 -6.25 12.30 17.03
CA ARG A 65 -5.82 12.29 15.63
C ARG A 65 -5.88 13.68 15.01
N ALA A 66 -6.95 14.43 15.25
CA ALA A 66 -7.09 15.79 14.74
C ALA A 66 -5.98 16.72 15.26
N GLU A 67 -5.59 16.62 16.54
CA GLU A 67 -4.48 17.40 17.08
C GLU A 67 -3.15 17.01 16.44
N ALA A 68 -2.87 15.70 16.28
CA ALA A 68 -1.68 15.25 15.58
C ALA A 68 -1.61 15.79 14.13
N ASP A 69 -2.76 15.80 13.46
CA ASP A 69 -2.92 16.32 12.10
C ASP A 69 -2.72 17.83 12.02
N LEU A 70 -3.26 18.60 12.96
CA LEU A 70 -3.06 20.04 13.02
C LEU A 70 -1.61 20.43 13.39
N ILE A 71 -0.95 19.68 14.27
CA ILE A 71 0.48 19.90 14.59
C ILE A 71 1.34 19.71 13.33
N ARG A 72 1.07 18.67 12.55
CA ARG A 72 1.75 18.43 11.26
C ARG A 72 1.40 19.52 10.25
N ALA A 73 0.12 19.86 10.10
CA ALA A 73 -0.35 20.92 9.21
C ALA A 73 0.34 22.27 9.48
N SER A 74 0.42 22.71 10.74
CA SER A 74 1.11 23.96 11.10
C SER A 74 2.61 23.92 10.82
N SER A 75 3.23 22.75 10.92
CA SER A 75 4.66 22.58 10.62
C SER A 75 4.92 22.58 9.11
N ALA A 76 4.06 21.91 8.34
CA ALA A 76 4.07 21.94 6.88
C ALA A 76 3.78 23.35 6.33
N PHE A 77 2.86 24.09 6.95
CA PHE A 77 2.58 25.50 6.63
C PHE A 77 3.83 26.38 6.74
N ARG A 78 4.59 26.29 7.84
CA ARG A 78 5.83 27.05 8.01
C ARG A 78 6.89 26.65 6.97
N ALA A 79 7.00 25.36 6.66
CA ALA A 79 7.89 24.89 5.59
C ALA A 79 7.48 25.44 4.21
N ALA A 80 6.18 25.53 3.94
CA ALA A 80 5.63 26.15 2.74
C ALA A 80 5.92 27.66 2.69
N GLN A 81 5.78 28.40 3.80
CA GLN A 81 6.13 29.81 3.87
C GLN A 81 7.61 30.05 3.55
N ALA A 82 8.51 29.24 4.13
CA ALA A 82 9.94 29.32 3.84
C ALA A 82 10.26 29.04 2.35
N LEU A 83 9.53 28.11 1.71
CA LEU A 83 9.64 27.91 0.26
C LEU A 83 9.19 29.15 -0.51
N LYS A 84 8.05 29.75 -0.14
CA LYS A 84 7.50 30.95 -0.76
C LYS A 84 8.42 32.16 -0.63
N GLU A 85 8.95 32.40 0.57
CA GLU A 85 9.94 33.46 0.83
C GLU A 85 11.22 33.27 0.01
N ALA A 86 11.60 32.02 -0.25
CA ALA A 86 12.71 31.68 -1.11
C ALA A 86 12.34 31.61 -2.61
N GLY A 87 11.23 32.25 -3.01
CA GLY A 87 10.81 32.45 -4.39
C GLY A 87 10.07 31.29 -5.05
N TRP A 88 9.67 30.26 -4.30
CA TRP A 88 8.88 29.15 -4.86
C TRP A 88 7.39 29.48 -4.89
N ASP A 89 6.75 29.32 -6.04
CA ASP A 89 5.31 29.53 -6.22
C ASP A 89 4.74 28.46 -7.17
N PRO A 90 4.13 27.37 -6.65
CA PRO A 90 3.69 26.25 -7.45
C PRO A 90 2.43 26.60 -8.26
N ALA A 91 2.32 26.02 -9.45
CA ALA A 91 1.07 26.03 -10.19
C ALA A 91 0.09 24.97 -9.63
N VAL A 92 0.63 23.82 -9.20
CA VAL A 92 -0.14 22.72 -8.63
C VAL A 92 0.53 22.16 -7.40
N ILE A 93 -0.26 21.81 -6.39
CA ILE A 93 0.12 21.04 -5.20
C ILE A 93 -0.46 19.64 -5.34
N VAL A 94 0.37 18.60 -5.29
CA VAL A 94 -0.06 17.19 -5.27
C VAL A 94 0.33 16.59 -3.92
N GLY A 95 -0.62 16.07 -3.16
CA GLY A 95 -0.29 15.59 -1.82
C GLY A 95 -1.15 14.45 -1.31
N HIS A 96 -0.63 13.78 -0.29
CA HIS A 96 -1.35 12.78 0.48
C HIS A 96 -1.99 13.45 1.71
N PRO A 97 -3.32 13.52 1.83
CA PRO A 97 -4.00 14.26 2.89
C PRO A 97 -4.07 13.51 4.23
N GLY A 98 -3.65 12.24 4.26
CA GLY A 98 -3.82 11.34 5.41
C GLY A 98 -3.25 11.81 6.74
N TRP A 99 -2.32 12.77 6.74
CA TRP A 99 -1.69 13.32 7.94
C TRP A 99 -1.81 14.86 7.97
N GLY A 100 -2.80 15.44 7.30
CA GLY A 100 -3.15 16.85 7.46
C GLY A 100 -2.13 17.86 6.93
N GLU A 101 -0.99 17.49 6.37
CA GLU A 101 0.02 18.44 5.86
C GLU A 101 -0.55 19.37 4.79
N MET A 102 -1.59 18.94 4.08
CA MET A 102 -2.26 19.73 3.04
C MET A 102 -3.24 20.80 3.58
N THR A 103 -3.62 20.73 4.86
CA THR A 103 -4.78 21.47 5.41
C THR A 103 -4.71 22.98 5.20
N PHE A 104 -3.54 23.59 5.36
CA PHE A 104 -3.35 25.05 5.35
C PHE A 104 -2.53 25.56 4.15
N LEU A 105 -2.26 24.73 3.15
CA LEU A 105 -1.34 25.12 2.08
C LEU A 105 -1.93 26.17 1.12
N ALA A 106 -3.25 26.24 1.00
CA ALA A 106 -3.92 27.27 0.22
C ALA A 106 -3.70 28.68 0.79
N ASP A 107 -3.51 28.82 2.10
CA ASP A 107 -3.21 30.11 2.73
C ASP A 107 -1.79 30.60 2.38
N VAL A 108 -0.89 29.68 2.01
CA VAL A 108 0.45 30.04 1.50
C VAL A 108 0.42 30.25 0.00
N PHE A 109 -0.25 29.37 -0.74
CA PHE A 109 -0.28 29.36 -2.21
C PHE A 109 -1.74 29.44 -2.72
N PRO A 110 -2.39 30.61 -2.62
CA PRO A 110 -3.83 30.74 -2.91
C PRO A 110 -4.18 30.54 -4.39
N ASP A 111 -3.21 30.76 -5.29
CA ASP A 111 -3.40 30.60 -6.74
C ASP A 111 -3.06 29.18 -7.24
N ALA A 112 -2.49 28.33 -6.38
CA ALA A 112 -2.10 26.98 -6.76
C ALA A 112 -3.32 26.04 -6.75
N ARG A 113 -3.48 25.26 -7.83
CA ARG A 113 -4.46 24.17 -7.86
C ARG A 113 -4.01 23.02 -6.96
N THR A 114 -4.93 22.28 -6.40
CA THR A 114 -4.64 21.24 -5.41
C THR A 114 -5.20 19.89 -5.82
N VAL A 115 -4.36 18.85 -5.72
CA VAL A 115 -4.73 17.46 -5.97
C VAL A 115 -4.53 16.65 -4.71
N ALA A 116 -5.61 16.10 -4.16
CA ALA A 116 -5.59 15.22 -3.01
C ALA A 116 -5.56 13.76 -3.46
N PHE A 117 -4.50 13.03 -3.09
CA PHE A 117 -4.39 11.59 -3.29
C PHE A 117 -5.14 10.84 -2.17
N ALA A 118 -6.36 10.43 -2.47
CA ALA A 118 -7.25 9.71 -1.57
C ALA A 118 -6.88 8.22 -1.49
N GLU A 119 -5.88 7.88 -0.68
CA GLU A 119 -5.49 6.48 -0.45
C GLU A 119 -6.55 5.73 0.36
N PHE A 120 -7.09 6.33 1.43
CA PHE A 120 -8.10 5.69 2.25
C PHE A 120 -8.91 6.70 3.05
N TYR A 121 -10.21 6.46 3.17
CA TYR A 121 -11.10 7.15 4.11
C TYR A 121 -11.57 6.13 5.15
N TYR A 122 -11.35 6.40 6.43
CA TYR A 122 -11.64 5.44 7.50
C TYR A 122 -13.14 5.31 7.73
N HIS A 123 -13.58 4.12 8.10
CA HIS A 123 -14.96 3.87 8.51
C HIS A 123 -14.95 3.07 9.81
N GLY A 124 -15.81 3.44 10.74
CA GLY A 124 -16.01 2.66 11.95
C GLY A 124 -16.69 1.31 11.73
N ARG A 125 -17.29 1.05 10.56
CA ARG A 125 -17.98 -0.21 10.23
C ARG A 125 -17.84 -0.57 8.76
N GLY A 126 -17.85 -1.86 8.45
CA GLY A 126 -17.86 -2.38 7.07
C GLY A 126 -16.52 -2.33 6.34
N TYR A 127 -15.46 -1.88 7.03
CA TYR A 127 -14.10 -1.81 6.51
C TYR A 127 -13.14 -2.63 7.40
N ASP A 128 -12.00 -2.07 7.82
CA ASP A 128 -11.01 -2.74 8.68
C ASP A 128 -11.47 -2.86 10.13
N VAL A 129 -12.19 -1.86 10.65
CA VAL A 129 -12.63 -1.82 12.06
C VAL A 129 -13.69 -2.88 12.33
N GLY A 130 -13.38 -3.77 13.27
CA GLY A 130 -14.29 -4.85 13.68
C GLY A 130 -14.40 -5.98 12.65
N PHE A 131 -13.57 -5.97 11.61
CA PHE A 131 -13.57 -7.04 10.60
C PHE A 131 -13.17 -8.38 11.20
N ASP A 132 -12.17 -8.37 12.08
CA ASP A 132 -11.66 -9.55 12.76
C ASP A 132 -11.75 -9.38 14.27
N PRO A 133 -12.77 -9.98 14.91
CA PRO A 133 -12.98 -9.86 16.35
C PRO A 133 -11.92 -10.57 17.18
N GLU A 134 -11.07 -11.42 16.59
CA GLU A 134 -10.00 -12.11 17.31
C GLU A 134 -8.90 -11.13 17.75
N PHE A 135 -8.56 -10.17 16.88
CA PHE A 135 -7.45 -9.24 17.11
C PHE A 135 -7.89 -7.80 17.37
N GLN A 136 -9.17 -7.49 17.12
CA GLN A 136 -9.71 -6.16 17.33
C GLN A 136 -11.04 -6.24 18.09
N PRO A 137 -11.11 -5.76 19.34
CA PRO A 137 -12.39 -5.65 20.02
C PRO A 137 -13.27 -4.67 19.26
N PHE A 138 -14.47 -5.11 18.90
CA PHE A 138 -15.48 -4.22 18.34
C PHE A 138 -16.20 -3.51 19.49
N ASP A 139 -15.70 -2.32 19.84
CA ASP A 139 -16.37 -1.40 20.77
C ASP A 139 -16.84 -0.13 20.06
N GLN A 140 -17.84 0.54 20.64
CA GLN A 140 -18.41 1.76 20.08
C GLN A 140 -17.36 2.89 19.97
N ASP A 141 -16.38 2.92 20.86
CA ASP A 141 -15.33 3.94 20.82
C ASP A 141 -14.38 3.73 19.62
N ALA A 142 -14.13 2.49 19.20
CA ALA A 142 -13.32 2.17 18.03
C ALA A 142 -14.00 2.66 16.75
N VAL A 143 -15.32 2.50 16.66
CA VAL A 143 -16.14 3.06 15.58
C VAL A 143 -15.97 4.57 15.52
N LEU A 144 -16.21 5.26 16.64
CA LEU A 144 -16.13 6.72 16.71
C LEU A 144 -14.71 7.24 16.45
N ARG A 145 -13.69 6.57 16.97
CA ARG A 145 -12.28 6.91 16.74
C ARG A 145 -11.92 6.81 15.26
N ALA A 146 -12.35 5.76 14.58
CA ALA A 146 -12.07 5.58 13.16
C ALA A 146 -12.72 6.68 12.31
N ASP A 147 -13.99 7.00 12.57
CA ASP A 147 -14.68 8.09 11.87
C ASP A 147 -14.00 9.45 12.13
N ALA A 148 -13.57 9.70 13.38
CA ALA A 148 -12.89 10.93 13.77
C ALA A 148 -11.53 11.13 13.10
N LYS A 149 -10.83 10.06 12.67
CA LYS A 149 -9.56 10.16 11.92
C LYS A 149 -9.71 10.96 10.63
N ASN A 150 -10.92 11.04 10.08
CA ASN A 150 -11.15 11.68 8.79
C ASN A 150 -11.25 13.20 8.85
N GLY A 151 -11.23 13.83 10.02
CA GLY A 151 -11.50 15.26 10.18
C GLY A 151 -10.66 16.15 9.25
N MET A 152 -9.33 16.05 9.34
CA MET A 152 -8.44 16.89 8.52
C MET A 152 -8.37 16.41 7.06
N MET A 153 -8.51 15.11 6.81
CA MET A 153 -8.63 14.61 5.44
C MET A 153 -9.86 15.18 4.72
N ALA A 154 -11.00 15.29 5.40
CA ALA A 154 -12.23 15.85 4.83
C ALA A 154 -12.08 17.33 4.48
N ILE A 155 -11.30 18.10 5.25
CA ILE A 155 -10.95 19.49 4.92
C ILE A 155 -10.08 19.52 3.67
N ALA A 156 -9.04 18.69 3.60
CA ALA A 156 -8.18 18.61 2.43
C ALA A 156 -8.96 18.23 1.15
N TYR A 157 -9.90 17.28 1.23
CA TYR A 157 -10.76 16.93 0.10
C TYR A 157 -11.74 18.04 -0.27
N ALA A 158 -12.30 18.76 0.70
CA ALA A 158 -13.22 19.87 0.44
C ALA A 158 -12.54 21.05 -0.28
N ASN A 159 -11.24 21.24 -0.04
CA ASN A 159 -10.45 22.30 -0.65
C ASN A 159 -9.74 21.85 -1.94
N ALA A 160 -9.83 20.57 -2.32
CA ALA A 160 -9.12 20.03 -3.47
C ALA A 160 -9.79 20.42 -4.80
N ASP A 161 -9.00 20.86 -5.79
CA ASP A 161 -9.48 21.03 -7.18
C ASP A 161 -9.68 19.68 -7.89
N ALA A 162 -8.91 18.65 -7.49
CA ALA A 162 -9.09 17.28 -7.95
C ALA A 162 -8.79 16.27 -6.85
N ILE A 163 -9.50 15.14 -6.88
CA ILE A 163 -9.26 14.00 -6.00
C ILE A 163 -8.87 12.81 -6.86
N VAL A 164 -7.82 12.09 -6.47
CA VAL A 164 -7.36 10.87 -7.14
C VAL A 164 -7.39 9.72 -6.16
N ALA A 165 -8.03 8.61 -6.51
CA ALA A 165 -7.99 7.38 -5.73
C ALA A 165 -7.37 6.23 -6.57
N PRO A 166 -6.57 5.33 -5.97
CA PRO A 166 -5.89 4.29 -6.74
C PRO A 166 -6.81 3.22 -7.32
N THR A 167 -7.91 2.91 -6.63
CA THR A 167 -8.81 1.81 -6.97
C THR A 167 -10.29 2.17 -6.75
N PRO A 168 -11.24 1.47 -7.42
CA PRO A 168 -12.66 1.62 -7.16
C PRO A 168 -13.08 1.49 -5.70
N PHE A 169 -12.53 0.54 -4.95
CA PHE A 169 -12.76 0.34 -3.52
C PHE A 169 -12.29 1.54 -2.71
N GLN A 170 -11.07 2.03 -2.97
CA GLN A 170 -10.54 3.21 -2.27
C GLN A 170 -11.38 4.46 -2.57
N ALA A 171 -11.83 4.63 -3.82
CA ALA A 171 -12.78 5.68 -4.18
C ALA A 171 -14.15 5.49 -3.49
N ALA A 172 -14.62 4.26 -3.37
CA ALA A 172 -15.88 3.91 -2.70
C ALA A 172 -15.85 4.22 -1.19
N SER A 173 -14.66 4.23 -0.57
CA SER A 173 -14.49 4.65 0.83
C SER A 173 -14.82 6.13 1.06
N LEU A 174 -14.74 6.98 0.04
CA LEU A 174 -15.00 8.40 0.19
C LEU A 174 -16.51 8.68 0.38
N PRO A 175 -16.87 9.69 1.20
CA PRO A 175 -18.21 10.26 1.22
C PRO A 175 -18.70 10.60 -0.20
N ARG A 176 -20.00 10.39 -0.48
CA ARG A 176 -20.58 10.55 -1.83
C ARG A 176 -20.15 11.84 -2.54
N ARG A 177 -20.20 12.97 -1.83
CA ARG A 177 -19.81 14.30 -2.35
C ARG A 177 -18.37 14.37 -2.88
N PHE A 178 -17.45 13.59 -2.33
CA PHE A 178 -16.05 13.55 -2.77
C PHE A 178 -15.87 12.49 -3.85
N ARG A 179 -16.52 11.33 -3.69
CA ARG A 179 -16.47 10.22 -4.66
C ARG A 179 -16.89 10.64 -6.07
N ASP A 180 -17.94 11.45 -6.21
CA ASP A 180 -18.44 11.89 -7.51
C ASP A 180 -17.41 12.79 -8.25
N ALA A 181 -16.46 13.39 -7.54
CA ALA A 181 -15.38 14.21 -8.09
C ALA A 181 -14.04 13.45 -8.21
N THR A 182 -14.00 12.18 -7.78
CA THR A 182 -12.77 11.39 -7.72
C THR A 182 -12.45 10.78 -9.08
N ARG A 183 -11.21 10.96 -9.54
CA ARG A 183 -10.63 10.23 -10.67
C ARG A 183 -9.99 8.96 -10.15
N ILE A 184 -10.20 7.85 -10.85
CA ILE A 184 -9.70 6.54 -10.43
C ILE A 184 -8.60 6.11 -11.40
N PHE A 185 -7.36 6.10 -10.90
CA PHE A 185 -6.23 5.50 -11.59
C PHE A 185 -5.10 5.21 -10.58
N HIS A 186 -4.38 4.12 -10.83
CA HIS A 186 -3.33 3.63 -9.95
C HIS A 186 -1.96 4.16 -10.41
N GLU A 187 -1.06 4.52 -9.50
CA GLU A 187 0.30 4.97 -9.83
C GLU A 187 1.16 3.87 -10.49
N GLY A 188 0.93 2.62 -10.10
CA GLY A 188 1.36 1.42 -10.82
C GLY A 188 2.80 0.99 -10.55
N VAL A 189 3.13 -0.18 -11.08
CA VAL A 189 4.43 -0.84 -10.96
C VAL A 189 5.15 -0.89 -12.30
N ASP A 190 6.47 -1.07 -12.28
CA ASP A 190 7.28 -1.18 -13.50
C ASP A 190 7.06 -2.54 -14.15
N ILE A 191 6.01 -2.67 -14.94
CA ILE A 191 5.63 -3.93 -15.59
C ILE A 191 6.66 -4.41 -16.63
N GLU A 192 7.57 -3.56 -17.09
CA GLU A 192 8.66 -3.96 -17.99
C GLU A 192 9.80 -4.64 -17.20
N ALA A 193 10.16 -4.09 -16.04
CA ALA A 193 11.16 -4.67 -15.15
C ALA A 193 10.61 -5.87 -14.34
N ILE A 194 9.37 -5.76 -13.86
CA ILE A 194 8.67 -6.76 -13.07
C ILE A 194 7.81 -7.57 -14.03
N ARG A 195 8.38 -8.68 -14.52
CA ARG A 195 7.74 -9.58 -15.49
C ARG A 195 8.02 -11.04 -15.17
N PRO A 196 7.24 -11.98 -15.73
CA PRO A 196 7.53 -13.41 -15.63
C PRO A 196 8.95 -13.69 -16.13
N ALA A 197 9.67 -14.53 -15.40
CA ALA A 197 11.00 -14.99 -15.78
C ALA A 197 11.24 -16.40 -15.20
N PRO A 198 12.17 -17.20 -15.77
CA PRO A 198 12.52 -18.50 -15.21
C PRO A 198 12.94 -18.38 -13.75
N ALA A 199 12.40 -19.26 -12.90
CA ALA A 199 12.82 -19.36 -11.52
C ALA A 199 14.30 -19.77 -11.44
N GLN A 200 15.01 -19.17 -10.49
CA GLN A 200 16.41 -19.49 -10.19
C GLN A 200 16.48 -20.17 -8.81
N PRO A 201 17.53 -20.96 -8.53
CA PRO A 201 17.78 -21.46 -7.19
C PRO A 201 17.77 -20.32 -6.16
N PHE A 202 17.08 -20.53 -5.05
CA PHE A 202 16.90 -19.51 -4.02
C PHE A 202 17.59 -19.93 -2.74
N GLU A 203 18.66 -19.21 -2.39
CA GLU A 203 19.40 -19.41 -1.15
C GLU A 203 18.64 -18.81 0.04
N LEU A 204 18.46 -19.62 1.08
CA LEU A 204 17.87 -19.25 2.36
C LEU A 204 18.94 -18.69 3.30
N PRO A 205 18.57 -17.94 4.35
CA PRO A 205 19.53 -17.36 5.29
C PRO A 205 20.43 -18.39 6.00
N ASP A 206 19.99 -19.64 6.09
CA ASP A 206 20.73 -20.74 6.71
C ASP A 206 21.60 -21.53 5.71
N GLY A 207 21.73 -21.05 4.47
CA GLY A 207 22.54 -21.65 3.42
C GLY A 207 21.87 -22.78 2.63
N ARG A 208 20.66 -23.20 3.01
CA ARG A 208 19.89 -24.16 2.21
C ARG A 208 19.41 -23.52 0.91
N VAL A 209 19.27 -24.31 -0.15
CA VAL A 209 18.86 -23.82 -1.46
C VAL A 209 17.55 -24.49 -1.87
N LEU A 210 16.54 -23.68 -2.18
CA LEU A 210 15.30 -24.14 -2.78
C LEU A 210 15.44 -24.17 -4.29
N ALA A 211 15.23 -25.35 -4.89
CA ALA A 211 15.36 -25.55 -6.33
C ALA A 211 14.13 -25.02 -7.10
N PRO A 212 14.29 -24.53 -8.34
CA PRO A 212 13.18 -24.29 -9.24
C PRO A 212 12.27 -25.52 -9.36
N GLY A 213 10.95 -25.30 -9.28
CA GLY A 213 9.95 -26.39 -9.32
C GLY A 213 9.60 -26.99 -7.96
N ALA A 214 10.32 -26.64 -6.88
CA ALA A 214 9.87 -26.97 -5.53
C ALA A 214 8.50 -26.32 -5.22
N PRO A 215 7.61 -26.98 -4.47
CA PRO A 215 6.30 -26.44 -4.12
C PRO A 215 6.44 -25.32 -3.07
N VAL A 216 6.77 -24.12 -3.54
CA VAL A 216 6.99 -22.93 -2.71
C VAL A 216 5.76 -22.03 -2.71
N ILE A 217 5.24 -21.74 -1.52
CA ILE A 217 4.20 -20.75 -1.26
C ILE A 217 4.90 -19.45 -0.86
N THR A 218 4.45 -18.32 -1.38
CA THR A 218 4.96 -17.00 -1.00
C THR A 218 3.90 -16.15 -0.34
N HIS A 219 4.28 -15.40 0.68
CA HIS A 219 3.46 -14.38 1.33
C HIS A 219 4.32 -13.13 1.55
N VAL A 220 3.92 -12.00 0.96
CA VAL A 220 4.73 -10.78 0.95
C VAL A 220 3.90 -9.61 1.45
N ASN A 221 4.29 -9.09 2.62
CA ASN A 221 3.67 -7.93 3.24
C ASN A 221 4.72 -7.08 3.93
N ASN A 222 4.62 -5.76 3.85
CA ASN A 222 5.58 -4.87 4.52
C ASN A 222 5.52 -5.00 6.05
N HIS A 223 4.32 -5.25 6.58
CA HIS A 223 4.02 -5.44 7.99
C HIS A 223 3.48 -6.86 8.19
N MET A 224 4.09 -7.61 9.11
CA MET A 224 3.63 -8.95 9.48
C MET A 224 2.51 -8.86 10.52
N GLU A 225 1.28 -8.61 10.07
CA GLU A 225 0.13 -8.31 10.94
C GLU A 225 -1.18 -9.04 10.56
N PRO A 226 -2.16 -9.17 11.48
CA PRO A 226 -3.46 -9.77 11.20
C PRO A 226 -4.24 -9.11 10.07
N LEU A 227 -4.18 -7.77 9.97
CA LEU A 227 -4.83 -6.99 8.91
C LEU A 227 -4.41 -7.44 7.51
N ARG A 228 -3.20 -8.01 7.38
CA ARG A 228 -2.65 -8.59 6.16
C ARG A 228 -2.78 -10.12 6.09
N GLY A 229 -3.72 -10.67 6.85
CA GLY A 229 -4.10 -12.08 6.86
C GLY A 229 -3.00 -13.05 7.29
N LEU A 230 -2.00 -12.58 8.02
CA LEU A 230 -0.87 -13.42 8.42
C LEU A 230 -1.32 -14.66 9.21
N HIS A 231 -2.27 -14.48 10.14
CA HIS A 231 -2.83 -15.57 10.94
C HIS A 231 -3.63 -16.57 10.09
N THR A 232 -4.37 -16.11 9.08
CA THR A 232 -5.11 -16.99 8.14
C THR A 232 -4.13 -17.90 7.40
N VAL A 233 -3.07 -17.32 6.84
CA VAL A 233 -2.06 -18.09 6.12
C VAL A 233 -1.34 -19.04 7.07
N ALA A 234 -0.97 -18.59 8.28
CA ALA A 234 -0.34 -19.42 9.30
C ALA A 234 -1.19 -20.65 9.63
N ARG A 235 -2.51 -20.49 9.81
CA ARG A 235 -3.44 -21.59 10.14
C ARG A 235 -3.67 -22.58 9.01
N ALA A 236 -3.41 -22.21 7.76
CA ALA A 236 -3.47 -23.14 6.64
C ALA A 236 -2.21 -24.02 6.52
N LEU A 237 -1.09 -23.62 7.14
CA LEU A 237 0.20 -24.32 7.03
C LEU A 237 0.18 -25.76 7.56
N PRO A 238 -0.38 -26.08 8.75
CA PRO A 238 -0.29 -27.43 9.30
C PRO A 238 -0.81 -28.50 8.33
N ARG A 239 -1.99 -28.25 7.75
CA ARG A 239 -2.60 -29.16 6.77
C ARG A 239 -1.81 -29.22 5.47
N LEU A 240 -1.39 -28.08 4.94
CA LEU A 240 -0.55 -28.01 3.75
C LEU A 240 0.74 -28.84 3.91
N LEU A 241 1.45 -28.66 5.02
CA LEU A 241 2.72 -29.32 5.30
C LEU A 241 2.55 -30.83 5.59
N ALA A 242 1.38 -31.26 6.06
CA ALA A 242 1.05 -32.67 6.23
C ALA A 242 0.71 -33.35 4.88
N GLU A 243 -0.05 -32.68 4.03
CA GLU A 243 -0.53 -33.23 2.75
C GLU A 243 0.44 -33.07 1.58
N VAL A 244 1.40 -32.14 1.69
CA VAL A 244 2.48 -31.90 0.73
C VAL A 244 3.81 -31.81 1.50
N PRO A 245 4.45 -32.95 1.80
CA PRO A 245 5.62 -33.01 2.67
C PRO A 245 6.80 -32.14 2.21
N ASP A 246 6.98 -31.99 0.89
CA ASP A 246 8.05 -31.21 0.28
C ASP A 246 7.71 -29.71 0.11
N ALA A 247 6.54 -29.26 0.59
CA ALA A 247 6.13 -27.87 0.50
C ALA A 247 6.96 -26.96 1.40
N HIS A 248 7.26 -25.77 0.90
CA HIS A 248 7.92 -24.70 1.63
C HIS A 248 7.07 -23.44 1.61
N ALA A 249 7.10 -22.65 2.69
CA ALA A 249 6.46 -21.34 2.75
C ALA A 249 7.49 -20.25 3.02
N ILE A 250 7.49 -19.20 2.19
CA ILE A 250 8.36 -18.03 2.34
C ILE A 250 7.51 -16.83 2.75
N PHE A 251 7.84 -16.25 3.90
CA PHE A 251 7.25 -15.04 4.46
C PHE A 251 8.25 -13.89 4.37
N ILE A 252 7.91 -12.82 3.65
CA ILE A 252 8.75 -11.63 3.47
C ILE A 252 8.01 -10.42 4.02
N GLY A 253 8.63 -9.75 5.00
CA GLY A 253 8.06 -8.61 5.72
C GLY A 253 8.74 -8.37 7.06
N ASP A 254 8.60 -7.15 7.58
CA ASP A 254 9.24 -6.77 8.85
C ASP A 254 8.27 -6.98 10.02
N PRO A 255 8.59 -7.89 10.98
CA PRO A 255 7.76 -8.13 12.16
C PRO A 255 7.81 -7.01 13.19
N ASN A 256 8.80 -6.12 13.12
CA ASN A 256 8.99 -5.00 14.05
C ASN A 256 8.42 -3.68 13.51
N LYS A 257 7.94 -3.68 12.26
CA LYS A 257 7.41 -2.47 11.64
C LYS A 257 6.07 -2.11 12.27
N LYS A 258 5.87 -0.81 12.51
CA LYS A 258 4.63 -0.29 13.12
C LYS A 258 3.41 -0.73 12.28
N PRO A 259 2.45 -1.47 12.85
CA PRO A 259 1.31 -2.00 12.11
C PRO A 259 0.38 -0.89 11.59
N TYR A 260 -0.40 -1.21 10.55
CA TYR A 260 -1.51 -0.36 10.14
C TYR A 260 -2.67 -0.47 11.15
N GLY A 261 -2.90 -1.67 11.67
CA GLY A 261 -3.92 -1.97 12.67
C GLY A 261 -3.51 -1.60 14.10
N GLY A 262 -4.14 -2.27 15.06
CA GLY A 262 -3.79 -2.16 16.48
C GLY A 262 -2.37 -2.66 16.79
N SER A 263 -1.84 -2.31 17.95
CA SER A 263 -0.58 -2.85 18.45
C SER A 263 -0.75 -4.31 18.91
N PRO A 264 0.27 -5.16 18.76
CA PRO A 264 0.27 -6.49 19.38
C PRO A 264 0.29 -6.36 20.91
N PRO A 265 0.01 -7.47 21.65
CA PRO A 265 0.23 -7.53 23.09
C PRO A 265 1.65 -7.11 23.47
N GLU A 266 1.80 -6.56 24.69
CA GLU A 266 3.08 -6.06 25.18
C GLU A 266 4.18 -7.14 25.11
N GLY A 267 5.37 -6.74 24.62
CA GLY A 267 6.52 -7.61 24.48
C GLY A 267 6.46 -8.59 23.30
N MET A 268 5.47 -8.47 22.41
CA MET A 268 5.29 -9.36 21.27
C MET A 268 5.27 -8.61 19.94
N THR A 269 5.61 -9.34 18.88
CA THR A 269 5.30 -8.98 17.49
C THR A 269 3.98 -9.63 17.05
N TRP A 270 3.32 -9.03 16.07
CA TRP A 270 2.14 -9.66 15.47
C TRP A 270 2.47 -11.00 14.78
N GLN A 271 3.70 -11.17 14.27
CA GLN A 271 4.14 -12.45 13.71
C GLN A 271 4.09 -13.56 14.77
N GLU A 272 4.65 -13.33 15.96
CA GLU A 272 4.61 -14.31 17.06
C GLU A 272 3.17 -14.60 17.50
N VAL A 273 2.31 -13.59 17.54
CA VAL A 273 0.89 -13.78 17.87
C VAL A 273 0.19 -14.63 16.80
N CYS A 274 0.38 -14.33 15.52
CA CYS A 274 -0.29 -15.04 14.41
C CYS A 274 0.15 -16.51 14.29
N PHE A 275 1.38 -16.84 14.70
CA PHE A 275 1.93 -18.20 14.67
C PHE A 275 1.82 -18.94 16.01
N ARG A 276 1.28 -18.30 17.05
CA ARG A 276 1.11 -18.94 18.36
C ARG A 276 0.17 -20.15 18.25
N GLY A 277 0.66 -21.31 18.65
CA GLY A 277 -0.11 -22.55 18.62
C GLY A 277 -0.28 -23.16 17.21
N VAL A 278 0.37 -22.60 16.20
CA VAL A 278 0.42 -23.19 14.85
C VAL A 278 1.54 -24.23 14.83
N ASP A 279 1.20 -25.48 14.50
CA ASP A 279 2.19 -26.55 14.30
C ASP A 279 2.79 -26.46 12.89
N TYR A 280 4.08 -26.18 12.82
CA TYR A 280 4.80 -26.14 11.56
C TYR A 280 6.26 -26.54 11.75
N ASP A 281 6.85 -27.09 10.69
CA ASP A 281 8.26 -27.43 10.64
C ASP A 281 9.10 -26.19 10.30
N PRO A 282 10.00 -25.72 11.20
CA PRO A 282 10.87 -24.58 10.93
C PRO A 282 11.84 -24.81 9.77
N ALA A 283 12.08 -26.06 9.37
CA ALA A 283 12.85 -26.37 8.17
C ALA A 283 12.07 -26.05 6.89
N ARG A 284 10.75 -25.88 6.95
CA ARG A 284 9.88 -25.66 5.78
C ARG A 284 9.20 -24.30 5.76
N VAL A 285 9.16 -23.58 6.87
CA VAL A 285 8.58 -22.24 6.98
C VAL A 285 9.69 -21.22 7.22
N HIS A 286 9.86 -20.30 6.25
CA HIS A 286 11.00 -19.40 6.18
C HIS A 286 10.56 -17.95 6.36
N PHE A 287 10.97 -17.32 7.46
CA PHE A 287 10.77 -15.89 7.70
C PHE A 287 12.02 -15.12 7.29
N LEU A 288 11.91 -14.33 6.22
CA LEU A 288 13.08 -13.65 5.65
C LEU A 288 13.25 -12.21 6.15
N GLY A 289 12.31 -11.68 6.91
CA GLY A 289 12.30 -10.27 7.27
C GLY A 289 12.08 -9.36 6.06
N GLN A 290 12.54 -8.11 6.16
CA GLN A 290 12.65 -7.22 5.01
C GLN A 290 13.84 -7.64 4.14
N VAL A 291 13.61 -7.82 2.84
CA VAL A 291 14.65 -8.17 1.87
C VAL A 291 14.76 -7.13 0.75
N PRO A 292 15.90 -7.06 0.03
CA PRO A 292 16.00 -6.24 -1.17
C PRO A 292 14.93 -6.62 -2.21
N HIS A 293 14.41 -5.63 -2.93
CA HIS A 293 13.30 -5.80 -3.89
C HIS A 293 13.56 -6.93 -4.91
N ALA A 294 14.77 -7.01 -5.47
CA ALA A 294 15.15 -8.08 -6.39
C ALA A 294 15.05 -9.49 -5.78
N ARG A 295 15.36 -9.64 -4.48
CA ARG A 295 15.23 -10.93 -3.77
C ARG A 295 13.77 -11.28 -3.52
N MET A 296 12.92 -10.30 -3.26
CA MET A 296 11.48 -10.51 -3.16
C MET A 296 10.89 -10.95 -4.50
N LEU A 297 11.26 -10.31 -5.62
CA LEU A 297 10.84 -10.75 -6.96
C LEU A 297 11.36 -12.17 -7.30
N ALA A 298 12.57 -12.52 -6.87
CA ALA A 298 13.11 -13.87 -7.03
C ALA A 298 12.28 -14.91 -6.27
N ALA A 299 11.87 -14.62 -5.03
CA ALA A 299 10.98 -15.49 -4.26
C ALA A 299 9.61 -15.65 -4.94
N LEU A 300 9.01 -14.55 -5.43
CA LEU A 300 7.74 -14.59 -6.17
C LEU A 300 7.82 -15.47 -7.42
N ARG A 301 8.92 -15.40 -8.17
CA ARG A 301 9.16 -16.22 -9.37
C ARG A 301 9.38 -17.70 -9.05
N LEU A 302 10.00 -17.99 -7.90
CA LEU A 302 10.17 -19.35 -7.40
C LEU A 302 8.83 -19.97 -6.98
N GLY A 303 7.92 -19.16 -6.43
CA GLY A 303 6.65 -19.61 -5.90
C GLY A 303 5.73 -20.27 -6.94
N VAL A 304 5.13 -21.39 -6.56
CA VAL A 304 4.01 -22.00 -7.31
C VAL A 304 2.70 -21.24 -7.06
N VAL A 305 2.60 -20.56 -5.91
CA VAL A 305 1.45 -19.74 -5.53
C VAL A 305 1.87 -18.59 -4.61
N HIS A 306 1.20 -17.46 -4.75
CA HIS A 306 1.31 -16.30 -3.88
C HIS A 306 0.00 -16.09 -3.10
N THR A 307 0.09 -15.96 -1.78
CA THR A 307 -1.08 -15.63 -0.95
C THR A 307 -1.17 -14.13 -0.72
N TYR A 308 -2.35 -13.56 -0.97
CA TYR A 308 -2.62 -12.15 -0.74
C TYR A 308 -3.92 -11.96 0.05
N TYR A 309 -3.81 -11.98 1.37
CA TYR A 309 -4.94 -11.76 2.27
C TYR A 309 -4.86 -10.36 2.86
N THR A 310 -6.00 -9.68 2.93
CA THR A 310 -6.10 -8.37 3.57
C THR A 310 -7.53 -8.11 4.00
N TYR A 311 -7.69 -7.39 5.12
CA TYR A 311 -8.99 -6.81 5.49
C TYR A 311 -9.44 -5.85 4.38
N PRO A 312 -10.69 -5.34 4.41
CA PRO A 312 -11.13 -4.25 3.54
C PRO A 312 -10.37 -2.94 3.84
N PHE A 313 -9.14 -2.88 3.34
CA PHE A 313 -8.14 -1.84 3.55
C PHE A 313 -7.35 -1.61 2.25
N VAL A 314 -6.39 -0.68 2.27
CA VAL A 314 -5.58 -0.29 1.11
C VAL A 314 -4.95 -1.49 0.40
N LEU A 315 -5.14 -1.54 -0.92
CA LEU A 315 -4.52 -2.53 -1.80
C LEU A 315 -3.00 -2.31 -1.84
N SER A 316 -2.23 -3.34 -1.49
CA SER A 316 -0.77 -3.28 -1.45
C SER A 316 -0.17 -3.48 -2.83
N TRP A 317 0.95 -2.79 -3.10
CA TRP A 317 1.75 -3.00 -4.30
C TRP A 317 2.27 -4.42 -4.43
N SER A 318 2.46 -5.16 -3.32
CA SER A 318 2.91 -6.56 -3.37
C SER A 318 1.96 -7.43 -4.21
N LEU A 319 0.65 -7.16 -4.20
CA LEU A 319 -0.29 -7.84 -5.10
C LEU A 319 -0.02 -7.49 -6.57
N SER A 320 0.11 -6.19 -6.87
CA SER A 320 0.37 -5.72 -8.24
C SER A 320 1.68 -6.30 -8.80
N GLU A 321 2.72 -6.38 -7.96
CA GLU A 321 4.02 -6.96 -8.33
C GLU A 321 3.96 -8.48 -8.49
N ALA A 322 3.20 -9.19 -7.66
CA ALA A 322 2.96 -10.63 -7.82
C ALA A 322 2.20 -10.93 -9.12
N MET A 323 1.13 -10.17 -9.41
CA MET A 323 0.38 -10.29 -10.67
C MET A 323 1.27 -9.95 -11.88
N ALA A 324 2.04 -8.87 -11.81
CA ALA A 324 3.00 -8.48 -12.85
C ALA A 324 4.11 -9.53 -13.03
N SER A 325 4.50 -10.24 -11.98
CA SER A 325 5.46 -11.36 -12.06
C SER A 325 4.83 -12.64 -12.65
N GLY A 326 3.53 -12.65 -12.95
CA GLY A 326 2.80 -13.81 -13.44
C GLY A 326 2.66 -14.89 -12.38
N CYS A 327 2.56 -14.53 -11.10
CA CYS A 327 2.27 -15.46 -10.02
C CYS A 327 0.82 -15.95 -10.12
N TYR A 328 0.57 -17.18 -9.68
CA TYR A 328 -0.78 -17.63 -9.39
C TYR A 328 -1.14 -17.07 -8.01
N VAL A 329 -2.18 -16.24 -7.93
CA VAL A 329 -2.57 -15.56 -6.69
C VAL A 329 -3.82 -16.20 -6.09
N ILE A 330 -3.75 -16.53 -4.81
CA ILE A 330 -4.91 -16.85 -3.98
C ILE A 330 -5.08 -15.70 -2.98
N GLY A 331 -6.19 -14.98 -3.11
CA GLY A 331 -6.48 -13.81 -2.28
C GLY A 331 -7.72 -13.98 -1.41
N SER A 332 -7.81 -13.15 -0.37
CA SER A 332 -9.03 -13.05 0.42
C SER A 332 -10.15 -12.41 -0.39
N ASP A 333 -11.37 -12.92 -0.26
CA ASP A 333 -12.58 -12.42 -0.93
C ASP A 333 -13.12 -11.12 -0.29
N THR A 334 -12.25 -10.12 -0.17
CA THR A 334 -12.54 -8.80 0.38
C THR A 334 -12.64 -7.75 -0.73
N PRO A 335 -13.43 -6.68 -0.53
CA PRO A 335 -13.63 -5.64 -1.54
C PRO A 335 -12.36 -5.10 -2.24
N PRO A 336 -11.25 -4.75 -1.55
CA PRO A 336 -10.04 -4.26 -2.24
C PRO A 336 -9.42 -5.31 -3.17
N VAL A 337 -9.51 -6.59 -2.85
CA VAL A 337 -8.91 -7.66 -3.66
C VAL A 337 -9.77 -7.93 -4.90
N ARG A 338 -11.10 -7.79 -4.79
CA ARG A 338 -12.03 -7.94 -5.93
C ARG A 338 -11.83 -6.91 -7.04
N ASP A 339 -11.24 -5.76 -6.71
CA ASP A 339 -10.87 -4.77 -7.73
C ASP A 339 -9.74 -5.28 -8.65
N ALA A 340 -8.89 -6.18 -8.16
CA ALA A 340 -7.73 -6.70 -8.90
C ALA A 340 -7.95 -8.14 -9.40
N ILE A 341 -8.67 -8.96 -8.64
CA ILE A 341 -8.84 -10.39 -8.90
C ILE A 341 -10.31 -10.71 -9.18
N GLN A 342 -10.55 -11.33 -10.32
CA GLN A 342 -11.77 -12.02 -10.65
C GLN A 342 -11.58 -13.53 -10.40
N ASP A 343 -12.38 -14.08 -9.50
CA ASP A 343 -12.27 -15.49 -9.09
C ASP A 343 -12.34 -16.46 -10.28
N GLY A 344 -11.37 -17.38 -10.35
CA GLY A 344 -11.26 -18.39 -11.40
C GLY A 344 -10.73 -17.88 -12.75
N VAL A 345 -10.56 -16.56 -12.91
CA VAL A 345 -10.10 -15.96 -14.18
C VAL A 345 -8.62 -15.59 -14.10
N ASN A 346 -8.26 -14.73 -13.15
CA ASN A 346 -6.89 -14.22 -12.99
C ASN A 346 -6.32 -14.48 -11.58
N GLY A 347 -6.96 -15.38 -10.84
CA GLY A 347 -6.60 -15.79 -9.48
C GLY A 347 -7.74 -16.58 -8.84
N ARG A 348 -7.63 -16.85 -7.53
CA ARG A 348 -8.73 -17.38 -6.71
C ARG A 348 -9.04 -16.43 -5.57
N LEU A 349 -10.32 -16.28 -5.26
CA LEU A 349 -10.82 -15.58 -4.09
C LEU A 349 -11.45 -16.59 -3.13
N LEU A 350 -11.06 -16.52 -1.86
CA LEU A 350 -11.57 -17.40 -0.81
C LEU A 350 -12.04 -16.56 0.38
N PRO A 351 -13.07 -17.01 1.12
CA PRO A 351 -13.51 -16.32 2.33
C PRO A 351 -12.34 -16.11 3.30
N PHE A 352 -12.24 -14.91 3.89
CA PHE A 352 -11.07 -14.50 4.69
C PHE A 352 -10.78 -15.45 5.87
N PHE A 353 -11.81 -15.96 6.53
CA PHE A 353 -11.69 -16.81 7.72
C PHE A 353 -11.75 -18.32 7.42
N ASP A 354 -11.85 -18.71 6.15
CA ASP A 354 -11.91 -20.12 5.76
C ASP A 354 -10.50 -20.69 5.53
N HIS A 355 -9.87 -21.09 6.64
CA HIS A 355 -8.52 -21.65 6.63
C HIS A 355 -8.45 -22.99 5.88
N ASP A 356 -9.53 -23.78 5.89
CA ASP A 356 -9.60 -25.07 5.22
C ASP A 356 -9.69 -24.93 3.71
N ALA A 357 -10.46 -23.96 3.21
CA ALA A 357 -10.49 -23.61 1.81
C ALA A 357 -9.12 -23.10 1.34
N LEU A 358 -8.45 -22.26 2.14
CA LEU A 358 -7.10 -21.81 1.83
C LEU A 358 -6.12 -22.98 1.75
N ALA A 359 -6.09 -23.85 2.77
CA ALA A 359 -5.23 -25.02 2.78
C ALA A 359 -5.47 -25.92 1.56
N GLY A 360 -6.75 -26.21 1.25
CA GLY A 360 -7.11 -27.02 0.08
C GLY A 360 -6.64 -26.41 -1.24
N ALA A 361 -6.82 -25.09 -1.41
CA ALA A 361 -6.38 -24.39 -2.62
C ALA A 361 -4.84 -24.32 -2.74
N LEU A 362 -4.12 -24.20 -1.62
CA LEU A 362 -2.66 -24.27 -1.60
C LEU A 362 -2.15 -25.66 -1.97
N ILE A 363 -2.77 -26.71 -1.43
CA ILE A 363 -2.44 -28.11 -1.76
C ILE A 363 -2.65 -28.37 -3.25
N ASP A 364 -3.78 -27.94 -3.80
CA ASP A 364 -4.06 -28.06 -5.24
C ASP A 364 -3.04 -27.28 -6.09
N ALA A 365 -2.64 -26.07 -5.66
CA ALA A 365 -1.62 -25.29 -6.34
C ALA A 365 -0.25 -26.00 -6.36
N CYS A 366 0.13 -26.63 -5.24
CA CYS A 366 1.37 -27.39 -5.14
C CYS A 366 1.35 -28.67 -5.96
N ARG A 367 0.21 -29.38 -6.02
CA ARG A 367 0.08 -30.63 -6.78
C ARG A 367 -0.10 -30.41 -8.28
N ASN A 368 -0.74 -29.31 -8.68
CA ASN A 368 -1.11 -29.02 -10.07
C ASN A 368 -0.65 -27.61 -10.52
N PRO A 369 0.65 -27.25 -10.41
CA PRO A 369 1.11 -25.91 -10.69
C PRO A 369 0.95 -25.51 -12.18
N GLU A 370 1.13 -26.45 -13.09
CA GLU A 370 0.99 -26.22 -14.54
C GLU A 370 -0.46 -25.88 -14.92
N ALA A 371 -1.44 -26.48 -14.24
CA ALA A 371 -2.86 -26.21 -14.46
C ALA A 371 -3.24 -24.74 -14.14
N LYS A 372 -2.38 -23.99 -13.44
CA LYS A 372 -2.61 -22.59 -13.10
C LYS A 372 -2.04 -21.63 -14.14
N ALA A 373 -1.35 -22.11 -15.18
CA ALA A 373 -0.75 -21.27 -16.21
C ALA A 373 -1.73 -20.27 -16.87
N PRO A 374 -2.99 -20.64 -17.20
CA PRO A 374 -3.96 -19.68 -17.73
C PRO A 374 -4.27 -18.52 -16.76
N LEU A 375 -4.46 -18.83 -15.47
CA LEU A 375 -4.74 -17.82 -14.45
C LEU A 375 -3.53 -16.90 -14.22
N ARG A 376 -2.31 -17.46 -14.28
CA ARG A 376 -1.04 -16.69 -14.21
C ARG A 376 -0.91 -15.70 -15.37
N ALA A 377 -1.23 -16.13 -16.58
CA ALA A 377 -1.20 -15.26 -17.76
C ALA A 377 -2.27 -14.15 -17.66
N ALA A 378 -3.47 -14.48 -17.19
CA ALA A 378 -4.53 -13.51 -16.97
C ALA A 378 -4.21 -12.51 -15.84
N ALA A 379 -3.55 -12.96 -14.76
CA ALA A 379 -3.03 -12.10 -13.69
C ALA A 379 -2.06 -11.06 -14.25
N ARG A 380 -1.12 -11.50 -15.07
CA ARG A 380 -0.17 -10.61 -15.77
C ARG A 380 -0.90 -9.59 -16.65
N ALA A 381 -1.82 -10.05 -17.50
CA ALA A 381 -2.58 -9.16 -18.38
C ALA A 381 -3.37 -8.11 -17.58
N THR A 382 -3.92 -8.50 -16.42
CA THR A 382 -4.62 -7.58 -15.52
C THR A 382 -3.66 -6.54 -14.94
N ALA A 383 -2.45 -6.95 -14.51
CA ALA A 383 -1.45 -6.00 -14.03
C ALA A 383 -1.00 -5.01 -15.10
N GLU A 384 -0.83 -5.44 -16.35
CA GLU A 384 -0.53 -4.56 -17.48
C GLU A 384 -1.70 -3.61 -17.79
N ALA A 385 -2.94 -4.09 -17.62
CA ALA A 385 -4.15 -3.31 -17.82
C ALA A 385 -4.31 -2.20 -16.78
N MET A 386 -4.21 -2.55 -15.49
CA MET A 386 -4.63 -1.74 -14.35
C MET A 386 -3.49 -1.11 -13.56
N PHE A 387 -2.34 -1.79 -13.48
CA PHE A 387 -1.24 -1.43 -12.58
C PHE A 387 0.05 -1.09 -13.34
N SER A 388 -0.04 -0.73 -14.62
CA SER A 388 1.11 -0.24 -15.37
C SER A 388 1.51 1.16 -14.91
N ARG A 389 2.74 1.32 -14.44
CA ARG A 389 3.29 2.63 -14.07
C ARG A 389 3.27 3.63 -15.23
N ALA A 390 3.48 3.17 -16.45
CA ALA A 390 3.40 4.04 -17.63
C ALA A 390 1.99 4.62 -17.83
N LYS A 391 0.94 3.82 -17.61
CA LYS A 391 -0.46 4.28 -17.69
C LYS A 391 -0.80 5.22 -16.55
N GLY A 392 -0.43 4.86 -15.31
CA GLY A 392 -0.62 5.72 -14.13
C GLY A 392 0.06 7.07 -14.30
N ARG A 393 1.29 7.08 -14.82
CA ARG A 393 2.03 8.27 -15.18
C ARG A 393 1.29 9.12 -16.21
N GLU A 394 0.80 8.54 -17.31
CA GLU A 394 0.07 9.33 -18.31
C GLU A 394 -1.21 9.94 -17.75
N ALA A 395 -1.95 9.21 -16.91
CA ALA A 395 -3.13 9.73 -16.22
C ALA A 395 -2.78 10.94 -15.31
N TRP A 396 -1.69 10.85 -14.55
CA TRP A 396 -1.18 11.97 -13.75
C TRP A 396 -0.80 13.17 -14.61
N LEU A 397 -0.08 12.95 -15.71
CA LEU A 397 0.36 14.02 -16.60
C LEU A 397 -0.83 14.70 -17.28
N SER A 398 -1.84 13.95 -17.70
CA SER A 398 -3.10 14.50 -18.22
C SER A 398 -3.76 15.42 -17.19
N LEU A 399 -3.93 14.92 -15.95
CA LEU A 399 -4.52 15.72 -14.87
C LEU A 399 -3.73 17.00 -14.60
N LEU A 400 -2.40 16.94 -14.57
CA LEU A 400 -1.56 18.13 -14.34
C LEU A 400 -1.66 19.13 -15.50
N ARG A 401 -1.74 18.69 -16.76
CA ARG A 401 -1.99 19.57 -17.91
C ARG A 401 -3.35 20.25 -17.82
N GLU A 402 -4.39 19.51 -17.45
CA GLU A 402 -5.74 20.05 -17.25
C GLU A 402 -5.78 21.12 -16.14
N LEU A 403 -4.95 20.97 -15.12
CA LEU A 403 -4.78 21.95 -14.03
C LEU A 403 -3.80 23.09 -14.37
N GLY A 404 -3.32 23.17 -15.61
CA GLY A 404 -2.53 24.29 -16.11
C GLY A 404 -1.02 24.14 -15.99
N VAL A 405 -0.49 22.95 -15.69
CA VAL A 405 0.96 22.71 -15.74
C VAL A 405 1.40 22.56 -17.19
N ALA A 406 2.35 23.39 -17.63
CA ALA A 406 2.99 23.26 -18.92
C ALA A 406 3.97 22.07 -18.93
N ILE A 407 3.57 20.97 -19.57
CA ILE A 407 4.38 19.75 -19.66
C ILE A 407 4.61 19.43 -21.14
N ALA A 408 5.88 19.41 -21.57
CA ALA A 408 6.24 19.03 -22.93
C ALA A 408 5.74 17.61 -23.26
N PRO A 409 5.38 17.34 -24.53
CA PRO A 409 5.11 15.97 -24.99
C PRO A 409 6.34 15.07 -24.81
N ALA A 410 6.10 13.77 -24.77
CA ALA A 410 7.14 12.75 -24.57
C ALA A 410 8.09 12.64 -25.76
#